data_AF-A0A354RFL7-F1
#
_entry.id   AF-A0A354RFL7-F1
#
_cell.length_a   1.000
_cell.length_b   1.000
_cell.length_c   1.000
_cell.angle_alpha   90.00
_cell.angle_beta   90.00
_cell.angle_gamma   90.00
#
_symmetry.space_group_name_H-M   'P 1'
#
loop_
_entity.id
_entity.type
_entity.pdbx_description
1 polymer ?
#
loop_
_entity_poly.entity_id
_entity_poly.type
_entity_poly.pdbx_seq_one_letter_code
_entity_poly.pdbx_strand_id
1 'polypeptide(L)' 'MIEMFDCVDENDCVLGQESREEVHRKGIYHRAVHIFARSDSGKWILQRRSAEKDTEPLLWT' A
#
# COMPACT_ATOMS: atom_id res chain seq x y z
N MET A 1 -17.95 2.06 -4.48
CA MET A 1 -17.11 3.18 -4.93
C MET A 1 -15.74 2.61 -5.24
N ILE A 2 -15.13 2.99 -6.37
CA ILE A 2 -13.79 2.52 -6.77
C ILE A 2 -12.76 3.37 -6.01
N GLU A 3 -11.74 2.75 -5.44
CA GLU A 3 -10.62 3.44 -4.79
C GLU A 3 -9.66 3.97 -5.87
N MET A 4 -9.32 5.26 -5.79
CA MET A 4 -8.45 5.95 -6.74
C MET A 4 -7.15 6.34 -6.06
N PHE A 5 -6.01 6.11 -6.74
CA PHE A 5 -4.68 6.52 -6.30
C PHE A 5 -4.13 7.63 -7.18
N ASP A 6 -3.30 8.49 -6.58
CA ASP A 6 -2.42 9.38 -7.33
C ASP A 6 -1.28 8.55 -7.95
N CYS A 7 -1.16 8.61 -9.28
CA CYS A 7 -0.02 8.09 -10.01
C CYS A 7 1.11 9.13 -9.98
N VAL A 8 2.32 8.69 -9.65
CA VAL A 8 3.48 9.58 -9.48
C VAL A 8 4.66 9.15 -10.34
N ASP A 9 5.61 10.05 -10.55
CA ASP A 9 6.95 9.69 -11.05
C ASP A 9 7.91 9.31 -9.90
N GLU A 10 9.16 9.01 -10.23
CA GLU A 10 10.20 8.69 -9.25
C GLU A 10 10.57 9.84 -8.29
N ASN A 11 10.12 11.06 -8.58
CA ASN A 11 10.33 12.26 -7.75
C ASN A 11 9.07 12.63 -6.96
N ASP A 12 8.09 11.72 -6.87
CA ASP A 12 6.80 11.92 -6.19
C ASP A 12 5.93 13.07 -6.77
N CYS A 13 6.14 13.41 -8.05
CA CYS A 13 5.29 14.39 -8.73
C CYS A 13 4.02 13.71 -9.26
N VAL A 14 2.84 14.26 -8.96
CA VAL A 14 1.56 13.69 -9.43
C VAL A 14 1.41 13.88 -10.93
N LEU A 15 1.18 12.78 -11.64
CA LEU A 15 0.94 12.76 -13.09
C LEU A 15 -0.54 12.61 -13.44
N GLY A 16 -1.35 12.11 -12.50
CA GLY A 16 -2.77 11.87 -12.68
C GLY A 16 -3.33 10.93 -11.62
N GLN A 17 -4.52 10.38 -11.88
CA GLN A 17 -5.18 9.41 -11.00
C GLN A 17 -5.67 8.21 -11.78
N GLU A 18 -5.64 7.04 -11.14
CA GLU A 18 -6.10 5.77 -11.69
C GLU A 18 -6.64 4.88 -10.56
N SER A 19 -7.48 3.91 -10.90
CA SER A 19 -8.00 2.95 -9.93
C SER A 19 -6.88 2.11 -9.29
N ARG A 20 -7.03 1.77 -8.00
CA ARG A 20 -6.08 0.92 -7.28
C ARG A 20 -5.80 -0.41 -7.99
N GLU A 21 -6.85 -1.02 -8.54
CA GLU A 21 -6.72 -2.28 -9.30
C GLU A 21 -5.77 -2.11 -10.49
N GLU A 22 -5.98 -1.07 -11.28
CA GLU A 22 -5.20 -0.82 -12.49
C GLU A 22 -3.75 -0.41 -12.19
N VAL A 23 -3.56 0.39 -11.14
CA VAL A 23 -2.23 0.78 -10.65
C VAL A 23 -1.40 -0.45 -10.29
N HIS A 24 -1.95 -1.37 -9.49
CA HIS A 24 -1.23 -2.60 -9.13
C HIS A 24 -1.07 -3.56 -10.31
N ARG A 25 -2.08 -3.68 -11.18
CA ARG A 25 -2.04 -4.56 -12.36
C ARG A 25 -0.94 -4.14 -13.34
N LYS A 26 -0.73 -2.83 -13.51
CA LYS A 26 0.27 -2.27 -14.44
C LYS A 26 1.62 -1.96 -13.78
N GLY A 27 1.73 -2.04 -12.46
CA GLY A 27 2.94 -1.66 -11.73
C GLY A 27 3.25 -0.16 -11.83
N ILE A 28 2.21 0.68 -11.87
CA ILE A 28 2.36 2.14 -11.91
C ILE A 28 2.83 2.64 -10.54
N TYR A 29 3.77 3.58 -10.49
CA TYR A 29 4.16 4.21 -9.24
C TYR A 29 3.01 5.02 -8.64
N HIS A 30 2.78 4.82 -7.35
CA HIS A 30 1.78 5.52 -6.58
C HIS A 30 2.31 5.78 -5.17
N ARG A 31 1.72 6.74 -4.47
CA ARG A 31 2.05 7.01 -3.06
C ARG A 31 1.58 5.88 -2.16
N ALA A 32 2.35 5.64 -1.11
CA ALA A 32 2.02 4.68 -0.06
C ALA A 32 2.44 5.22 1.32
N VAL A 33 1.75 4.77 2.36
CA VAL A 33 2.08 5.09 3.76
C VAL A 33 2.32 3.79 4.51
N HIS A 34 3.45 3.71 5.22
CA HIS A 34 3.76 2.62 6.13
C HIS A 34 3.72 3.13 7.57
N ILE A 35 3.05 2.38 8.45
CA ILE A 35 2.90 2.74 9.86
C ILE A 35 3.68 1.72 10.70
N PHE A 36 4.59 2.21 11.52
CA PHE A 36 5.31 1.40 12.51
C PHE A 36 4.75 1.71 13.90
N ALA A 37 4.19 0.70 14.57
CA ALA A 37 3.55 0.86 15.87
C ALA A 37 4.21 -0.01 16.94
N ARG A 38 4.23 0.49 18.18
CA ARG A 38 4.66 -0.25 19.36
C ARG A 38 3.55 -0.32 20.39
N SER A 39 3.50 -1.40 21.15
CA SER A 39 2.66 -1.51 22.34
C SER A 39 3.19 -0.63 23.48
N ASP A 40 2.38 -0.42 24.52
CA ASP A 40 2.80 0.27 25.75
C ASP A 40 4.00 -0.41 26.44
N SER A 41 4.16 -1.73 26.22
CA SER A 41 5.32 -2.51 26.68
C SER A 41 6.56 -2.39 25.76
N GLY A 42 6.52 -1.52 24.75
CA GLY A 42 7.63 -1.23 23.85
C GLY A 42 7.88 -2.26 22.75
N LYS A 43 7.01 -3.26 22.58
CA LYS A 43 7.16 -4.30 21.55
C LYS A 43 6.59 -3.83 20.22
N TRP A 44 7.22 -4.20 19.11
CA TRP A 44 6.68 -3.96 17.77
C TRP A 44 5.39 -4.74 17.55
N ILE A 45 4.43 -4.08 16.92
CA ILE A 45 3.19 -4.70 16.45
C ILE A 45 3.39 -5.02 14.97
N LEU A 46 3.29 -6.30 14.61
CA LEU A 46 3.37 -6.78 13.23
C LEU A 46 2.02 -7.38 12.83
N GLN A 47 1.60 -7.10 11.61
CA GLN A 47 0.42 -7.72 11.02
C GLN A 47 0.83 -8.88 10.10
N ARG A 48 0.08 -9.98 10.15
CA ARG A 48 0.07 -10.94 9.04
C ARG A 48 -1.15 -10.63 8.17
N ARG A 49 -0.92 -10.34 6.90
CA ARG A 49 -1.99 -10.05 5.93
C ARG A 49 -2.91 -11.27 5.75
N SER A 50 -4.18 -11.01 5.45
CA SER A 50 -5.15 -12.06 5.10
C SER A 50 -4.70 -12.83 3.85
N ALA A 51 -5.14 -14.08 3.74
CA ALA A 51 -4.98 -14.89 2.51
C ALA A 51 -5.76 -14.30 1.32
N GLU A 52 -6.81 -13.51 1.59
CA GLU A 52 -7.70 -12.93 0.57
C GLU A 52 -7.18 -11.60 0.01
N LYS A 53 -6.01 -11.14 0.45
CA LYS A 53 -5.40 -9.93 -0.11
C LYS A 53 -5.00 -10.18 -1.56
N ASP A 54 -5.38 -9.23 -2.42
CA ASP A 54 -5.04 -9.19 -3.84
C ASP A 54 -3.53 -9.07 -4.11
N THR A 55 -2.82 -8.44 -3.18
CA THR A 55 -1.39 -8.19 -3.21
C THR A 55 -0.74 -8.81 -1.98
N GLU A 56 0.31 -9.60 -2.19
CA GLU A 56 1.15 -10.18 -1.13
C GLU A 56 0.33 -10.81 0.04
N PRO A 57 -0.53 -11.81 -0.24
CA PRO A 57 -1.28 -12.48 0.80
C PRO A 57 -0.35 -13.20 1.77
N LEU A 58 -0.76 -13.29 3.04
CA LEU A 58 -0.03 -13.94 4.15
C LEU A 58 1.33 -13.33 4.53
N LEU A 59 1.76 -12.24 3.87
CA LEU A 59 2.99 -11.53 4.22
C LEU A 59 2.88 -10.93 5.64
N TRP A 60 3.99 -11.04 6.38
CA TRP A 60 4.20 -10.34 7.64
C TRP A 60 4.82 -8.96 7.34
N THR A 61 4.17 -7.90 7.78
CA THR A 61 4.58 -6.51 7.58
C THR A 61 4.13 -5.61 8.72
#